data_AF-A0A562SQ41-F1
#
_entry.id   AF-A0A562SQ41-F1
#
_cell.length_a   1.000
_cell.length_b   1.000
_cell.length_c   1.000
_cell.angle_alpha   90.00
_cell.angle_beta   90.00
_cell.angle_gamma   90.00
#
_symmetry.space_group_name_H-M   'P 1'
#
loop_
_entity.id
_entity.type
_entity.pdbx_description
1 polymer ?
#
loop_
_entity_poly.entity_id
_entity_poly.type
_entity_poly.pdbx_seq_one_letter_code
_entity_poly.pdbx_strand_id
1 'polypeptide(L)'
;MSDVFKHEFAKIFSRQAQNHTASIALLQVVLPVSLAVLSASTGYLWDLSHWLVIALWVILVVFWILSWWKSHPNYSDIHRLLLQKQNDDSLILDLNNEASELKSIVNNLYLKNIASFSYRAMSVKYIQEIKNNGIDHIYFNEVLDEILSPIYLQGDMIFGFKISEKWNVSVYFHQKDARILKSVWRRKSSSHPSLGLGRDWVPGEGHVGKAFIDRRPIFTGDANDDSVAQLCRARGSKQLHYDNIAYVSFASVPISISEDDDCDPYGVLVVTSDIEDRFAEASLTEFLMHAAETIAVVLEVSGADIGCLVNANHDIYGKTNGEHDVGSNPKI
;
A
#
# COMPACT_ATOMS: atom_id res chain seq x y z
N MET A 1 -6.67 21.52 19.90
CA MET A 1 -7.91 22.20 20.31
C MET A 1 -8.23 23.24 19.23
N SER A 2 -9.29 23.03 18.44
CA SER A 2 -9.56 23.84 17.24
C SER A 2 -9.82 25.31 17.60
N ASP A 3 -9.38 26.22 16.74
CA ASP A 3 -9.57 27.66 16.97
C ASP A 3 -11.05 28.06 16.97
N VAL A 4 -11.91 27.26 16.31
CA VAL A 4 -13.37 27.39 16.37
C VAL A 4 -13.89 27.09 17.78
N PHE A 5 -13.42 26.02 18.42
CA PHE A 5 -13.80 25.72 19.81
C PHE A 5 -13.35 26.83 20.75
N LYS A 6 -12.11 27.30 20.61
CA LYS A 6 -11.61 28.42 21.42
C LYS A 6 -12.42 29.70 21.19
N HIS A 7 -12.80 29.99 19.94
CA HIS A 7 -13.55 31.18 19.59
C HIS A 7 -14.99 31.12 20.10
N GLU A 8 -15.71 30.01 19.90
CA GLU A 8 -17.07 29.85 20.42
C GLU A 8 -17.08 29.74 21.95
N PHE A 9 -16.09 29.06 22.54
CA PHE A 9 -15.91 29.06 23.99
C PHE A 9 -15.65 30.49 24.52
N ALA A 10 -14.74 31.25 23.90
CA ALA A 10 -14.49 32.65 24.27
C ALA A 10 -15.71 33.55 24.03
N LYS A 11 -16.54 33.27 23.03
CA LYS A 11 -17.78 34.01 22.73
C LYS A 11 -18.89 33.71 23.74
N ILE A 12 -19.02 32.46 24.17
CA ILE A 12 -19.92 32.08 25.27
C ILE A 12 -19.43 32.72 26.57
N PHE A 13 -18.13 32.63 26.86
CA PHE A 13 -17.53 33.24 28.05
C PHE A 13 -17.61 34.77 28.04
N SER A 14 -17.47 35.43 26.89
CA SER A 14 -17.59 36.90 26.78
C SER A 14 -19.04 37.37 26.82
N ARG A 15 -19.99 36.64 26.22
CA ARG A 15 -21.43 36.93 26.39
C ARG A 15 -21.89 36.70 27.82
N GLN A 16 -21.39 35.65 28.47
CA GLN A 16 -21.57 35.47 29.90
C GLN A 16 -20.89 36.60 30.66
N ALA A 17 -19.64 36.94 30.40
CA ALA A 17 -18.94 38.03 31.09
C ALA A 17 -19.64 39.39 30.89
N GLN A 18 -20.22 39.69 29.72
CA GLN A 18 -20.96 40.94 29.52
C GLN A 18 -22.29 40.96 30.29
N ASN A 19 -23.03 39.85 30.31
CA ASN A 19 -24.29 39.77 31.07
C ASN A 19 -24.06 39.59 32.58
N HIS A 20 -22.88 39.10 32.97
CA HIS A 20 -22.53 38.80 34.35
C HIS A 20 -21.55 39.79 34.98
N THR A 21 -20.87 40.69 34.26
CA THR A 21 -19.92 41.64 34.86
C THR A 21 -20.59 42.55 35.88
N ALA A 22 -21.82 43.01 35.63
CA ALA A 22 -22.56 43.81 36.60
C ALA A 22 -23.00 43.01 37.84
N SER A 23 -23.41 41.74 37.67
CA SER A 23 -23.90 40.91 38.79
C SER A 23 -22.78 40.21 39.57
N ILE A 24 -21.72 39.77 38.89
CA ILE A 24 -20.52 39.18 39.50
C ILE A 24 -19.65 40.24 40.16
N ALA A 25 -19.44 41.42 39.57
CA ALA A 25 -18.70 42.48 40.26
C ALA A 25 -19.43 42.93 41.54
N LEU A 26 -20.76 42.99 41.48
CA LEU A 26 -21.58 43.27 42.66
C LEU A 26 -21.45 42.12 43.68
N LEU A 27 -21.48 40.85 43.27
CA LEU A 27 -21.29 39.74 44.20
C LEU A 27 -19.89 39.66 44.82
N GLN A 28 -18.83 39.88 44.02
CA GLN A 28 -17.43 39.78 44.44
C GLN A 28 -17.00 40.93 45.34
N VAL A 29 -17.67 42.08 45.27
CA VAL A 29 -17.38 43.25 46.12
C VAL A 29 -18.35 43.33 47.29
N VAL A 30 -19.66 43.16 47.05
CA VAL A 30 -20.69 43.32 48.10
C VAL A 30 -20.68 42.17 49.09
N LEU A 31 -20.40 40.93 48.65
CA LEU A 31 -20.42 39.79 49.57
C LEU A 31 -19.28 39.84 50.60
N PRO A 32 -17.99 40.08 50.24
CA PRO A 32 -16.93 40.19 51.24
C PRO A 32 -17.13 41.38 52.17
N VAL A 33 -17.64 42.51 51.66
CA VAL A 33 -17.95 43.68 52.48
C VAL A 33 -19.09 43.37 53.46
N SER A 34 -20.15 42.69 53.00
CA SER A 34 -21.28 42.30 53.86
C SER A 34 -20.84 41.29 54.94
N LEU A 35 -20.00 40.32 54.57
CA LEU A 35 -19.41 39.37 55.51
C LEU A 35 -18.52 40.05 56.55
N ALA A 36 -17.66 40.98 56.13
CA ALA A 36 -16.79 41.73 57.04
C ALA A 36 -17.59 42.59 58.03
N VAL A 37 -18.61 43.31 57.54
CA VAL A 37 -19.48 44.14 58.38
C VAL A 37 -20.30 43.29 59.35
N LEU A 38 -20.90 42.19 58.87
CA LEU A 38 -21.67 41.28 59.72
C LEU A 38 -20.78 40.61 60.76
N SER A 39 -19.59 40.16 60.39
CA SER A 39 -18.61 39.57 61.31
C SER A 39 -18.15 40.54 62.38
N ALA A 40 -17.83 41.79 62.02
CA ALA A 40 -17.43 42.82 62.98
C ALA A 40 -18.56 43.19 63.95
N SER A 41 -19.81 43.12 63.48
CA SER A 41 -21.00 43.47 64.28
C SER A 41 -21.60 42.29 65.05
N THR A 42 -21.07 41.07 64.87
CA THR A 42 -21.69 39.84 65.39
C THR A 42 -21.76 39.84 66.92
N GLY A 43 -20.71 40.27 67.62
CA GLY A 43 -20.70 40.30 69.09
C GLY A 43 -21.78 41.22 69.66
N TYR A 44 -21.90 42.44 69.13
CA TYR A 44 -22.91 43.40 69.55
C TYR A 44 -24.35 42.92 69.27
N LEU A 45 -24.58 42.36 68.07
CA LEU A 45 -25.90 41.85 67.70
C LEU A 45 -26.29 40.59 68.47
N TRP A 46 -25.31 39.80 68.91
CA TRP A 46 -25.54 38.59 69.70
C TRP A 46 -26.13 38.90 71.07
N ASP A 47 -25.61 39.93 71.73
CA ASP A 47 -26.12 40.42 73.02
C ASP A 47 -27.55 40.96 72.91
N LEU A 48 -27.93 41.47 71.74
CA LEU A 48 -29.29 41.94 71.46
C LEU A 48 -30.26 40.77 71.20
N SER A 49 -29.88 39.85 70.30
CA SER A 49 -30.66 38.65 69.96
C SER A 49 -29.86 37.66 69.12
N HIS A 50 -29.47 36.55 69.73
CA HIS A 50 -28.86 35.39 69.06
C HIS A 50 -29.67 34.88 67.84
N TRP A 51 -31.00 34.86 67.91
CA TRP A 51 -31.86 34.44 66.79
C TRP A 51 -31.76 35.36 65.58
N LEU A 52 -31.60 36.66 65.79
CA LEU A 52 -31.46 37.64 64.71
C LEU A 52 -30.13 37.44 63.96
N VAL A 53 -29.05 37.21 64.69
CA VAL A 53 -27.73 36.93 64.11
C VAL A 53 -27.77 35.66 63.26
N ILE A 54 -28.36 34.57 63.78
CA ILE A 54 -28.51 33.31 63.04
C ILE A 54 -29.31 33.53 61.75
N ALA A 55 -30.43 34.27 61.82
CA ALA A 55 -31.25 34.54 60.65
C ALA A 55 -30.48 35.32 59.56
N LEU A 56 -29.70 36.34 59.92
CA LEU A 56 -28.89 37.11 58.97
C LEU A 56 -27.82 36.25 58.28
N TRP A 57 -27.15 35.37 59.02
CA TRP A 57 -26.17 34.44 58.46
C TRP A 57 -26.82 33.44 57.50
N VAL A 58 -27.98 32.88 57.86
CA VAL A 58 -28.73 31.96 56.98
C VAL A 58 -29.14 32.65 55.69
N ILE A 59 -29.67 33.88 55.76
CA ILE A 59 -30.06 34.65 54.57
C ILE A 59 -28.86 34.89 53.66
N LEU A 60 -27.71 35.25 54.22
CA LEU A 60 -26.49 35.51 53.45
C LEU A 60 -25.97 34.24 52.76
N VAL A 61 -26.00 33.10 53.44
CA VAL A 61 -25.62 31.80 52.86
C VAL A 61 -26.59 31.40 51.75
N VAL A 62 -27.91 31.54 51.97
CA VAL A 62 -28.92 31.22 50.94
C VAL A 62 -28.76 32.12 49.71
N PHE A 63 -28.56 33.42 49.91
CA PHE A 63 -28.33 34.36 48.82
C PHE A 63 -27.07 34.01 48.04
N TRP A 64 -25.99 33.62 48.73
CA TRP A 64 -24.76 33.16 48.11
C TRP A 64 -24.97 31.90 47.28
N ILE A 65 -25.65 30.88 47.81
CA ILE A 65 -25.96 29.63 47.10
C ILE A 65 -26.79 29.92 45.84
N LEU A 66 -27.83 30.75 45.95
CA LEU A 66 -28.69 31.11 44.81
C LEU A 66 -27.94 31.89 43.74
N SER A 67 -27.09 32.83 44.14
CA SER A 67 -26.28 33.59 43.20
C SER A 67 -25.21 32.73 42.53
N TRP A 68 -24.59 31.82 43.28
CA TRP A 68 -23.63 30.86 42.76
C TRP A 68 -24.29 29.92 41.75
N TRP A 69 -25.48 29.39 42.08
CA TRP A 69 -26.26 28.53 41.20
C TRP A 69 -26.67 29.24 39.90
N LYS A 70 -27.11 30.51 39.99
CA LYS A 70 -27.47 31.33 38.81
C LYS A 70 -26.26 31.74 37.98
N SER A 71 -25.08 31.84 38.59
CA SER A 71 -23.83 32.22 37.92
C SER A 71 -23.07 31.03 37.33
N HIS A 72 -23.38 29.80 37.74
CA HIS A 72 -22.74 28.63 37.16
C HIS A 72 -23.29 28.35 35.76
N PRO A 73 -22.42 28.18 34.75
CA PRO A 73 -22.85 27.80 33.41
C PRO A 73 -23.71 26.55 33.51
N ASN A 74 -24.85 26.58 32.83
CA ASN A 74 -25.84 25.52 32.93
C ASN A 74 -25.14 24.21 32.54
N TYR A 75 -25.20 23.20 33.41
CA TYR A 75 -24.50 21.93 33.20
C TYR A 75 -24.81 21.32 31.81
N SER A 76 -26.04 21.54 31.33
CA SER A 76 -26.49 21.17 29.99
C SER A 76 -25.68 21.81 28.86
N ASP A 77 -25.23 23.05 29.00
CA ASP A 77 -24.44 23.74 27.98
C ASP A 77 -23.01 23.18 27.89
N ILE A 78 -22.38 22.92 29.03
CA ILE A 78 -21.05 22.29 29.07
C ILE A 78 -21.16 20.87 28.51
N HIS A 79 -22.17 20.10 28.92
CA HIS A 79 -22.37 18.74 28.43
C HIS A 79 -22.62 18.73 26.92
N ARG A 80 -23.43 19.65 26.39
CA ARG A 80 -23.66 19.81 24.95
C ARG A 80 -22.36 20.15 24.20
N LEU A 81 -21.53 21.06 24.72
CA LEU A 81 -20.25 21.41 24.10
C LEU A 81 -19.27 20.24 24.10
N LEU A 82 -19.26 19.42 25.16
CA LEU A 82 -18.43 18.23 25.23
C LEU A 82 -18.89 17.17 24.22
N LEU A 83 -20.19 16.93 24.11
CA LEU A 83 -20.75 16.02 23.10
C LEU A 83 -20.48 16.50 21.68
N GLN A 84 -20.67 17.80 21.42
CA GLN A 84 -20.37 18.39 20.13
C GLN A 84 -18.89 18.21 19.78
N LYS A 85 -17.98 18.50 20.72
CA LYS A 85 -16.54 18.30 20.51
C LYS A 85 -16.21 16.84 20.23
N GLN A 86 -16.81 15.90 20.97
CA GLN A 86 -16.59 14.46 20.75
C GLN A 86 -17.05 14.04 19.35
N ASN A 87 -18.21 14.54 18.88
CA ASN A 87 -18.70 14.29 17.53
C ASN A 87 -17.80 14.91 16.45
N ASP A 88 -17.33 16.14 16.67
CA ASP A 88 -16.40 16.81 15.75
C ASP A 88 -15.06 16.06 15.66
N ASP A 89 -14.54 15.57 16.79
CA ASP A 89 -13.31 14.78 16.85
C ASP A 89 -13.47 13.44 16.11
N SER A 90 -14.63 12.76 16.21
CA SER A 90 -14.90 11.56 15.40
C SER A 90 -15.02 11.85 13.91
N LEU A 91 -15.68 12.95 13.53
CA LEU A 91 -15.81 13.34 12.13
C LEU A 91 -14.44 13.68 11.50
N ILE A 92 -13.57 14.35 12.26
CA ILE A 92 -12.19 14.63 11.81
C ILE A 92 -11.41 13.33 11.60
N LEU A 93 -11.59 12.34 12.48
CA LEU A 93 -10.94 11.04 12.32
C LEU A 93 -11.42 10.33 11.05
N ASP A 94 -12.73 10.31 10.80
CA ASP A 94 -13.32 9.69 9.62
C ASP A 94 -12.83 10.38 8.33
N LEU A 95 -12.84 11.72 8.29
CA LEU A 95 -12.34 12.49 7.15
C LEU A 95 -10.85 12.27 6.88
N ASN A 96 -10.03 12.11 7.94
CA ASN A 96 -8.61 11.81 7.77
C ASN A 96 -8.38 10.40 7.21
N ASN A 97 -9.20 9.42 7.62
CA ASN A 97 -9.15 8.07 7.09
C ASN A 97 -9.54 8.06 5.59
N GLU A 98 -10.64 8.73 5.23
CA GLU A 98 -11.07 8.89 3.84
C GLU A 98 -9.99 9.61 2.99
N ALA A 99 -9.38 10.69 3.51
CA ALA A 99 -8.32 11.40 2.81
C ALA A 99 -7.07 10.52 2.59
N SER A 100 -6.73 9.66 3.56
CA SER A 100 -5.62 8.71 3.43
C SER A 100 -5.91 7.64 2.38
N GLU A 101 -7.12 7.10 2.36
CA GLU A 101 -7.57 6.13 1.35
C GLU A 101 -7.54 6.75 -0.06
N LEU A 102 -8.11 7.95 -0.22
CA LEU A 102 -8.12 8.66 -1.49
C LEU A 102 -6.70 8.96 -1.99
N LYS A 103 -5.80 9.34 -1.09
CA LYS A 103 -4.37 9.56 -1.43
C LYS A 103 -3.71 8.29 -1.94
N SER A 104 -4.01 7.13 -1.34
CA SER A 104 -3.52 5.84 -1.81
C SER A 104 -4.06 5.50 -3.20
N ILE A 105 -5.37 5.68 -3.43
CA ILE A 105 -6.00 5.46 -4.75
C ILE A 105 -5.35 6.35 -5.83
N VAL A 106 -5.17 7.64 -5.54
CA VAL A 106 -4.56 8.60 -6.48
C VAL A 106 -3.12 8.22 -6.81
N ASN A 107 -2.32 7.82 -5.81
CA ASN A 107 -0.95 7.35 -6.03
C ASN A 107 -0.92 6.10 -6.91
N ASN A 108 -1.80 5.14 -6.67
CA ASN A 108 -1.88 3.91 -7.46
C ASN A 108 -2.27 4.20 -8.91
N LEU A 109 -3.25 5.07 -9.14
CA LEU A 109 -3.64 5.52 -10.48
C LEU A 109 -2.52 6.29 -11.19
N TYR A 110 -1.79 7.12 -10.46
CA TYR A 110 -0.65 7.87 -11.01
C TYR A 110 0.47 6.93 -11.46
N LEU A 111 0.85 5.96 -10.63
CA LEU A 111 1.85 4.95 -10.97
C LEU A 111 1.41 4.11 -12.17
N LYS A 112 0.14 3.68 -12.21
CA LYS A 112 -0.43 2.95 -13.36
C LYS A 112 -0.31 3.74 -14.66
N ASN A 113 -0.73 5.01 -14.65
CA ASN A 113 -0.71 5.84 -15.85
C ASN A 113 0.72 6.12 -16.34
N ILE A 114 1.66 6.34 -15.42
CA ILE A 114 3.07 6.51 -15.77
C ILE A 114 3.65 5.23 -16.35
N ALA A 115 3.41 4.09 -15.71
CA ALA A 115 3.89 2.80 -16.20
C ALA A 115 3.37 2.54 -17.62
N SER A 116 2.06 2.64 -17.83
CA SER A 116 1.43 2.45 -19.13
C SER A 116 1.97 3.41 -20.19
N PHE A 117 2.14 4.70 -19.84
CA PHE A 117 2.70 5.68 -20.76
C PHE A 117 4.16 5.36 -21.13
N SER A 118 5.00 5.05 -20.15
CA SER A 118 6.41 4.70 -20.35
C SER A 118 6.56 3.45 -21.21
N TYR A 119 5.75 2.43 -20.96
CA TYR A 119 5.73 1.18 -21.73
C TYR A 119 5.28 1.39 -23.18
N ARG A 120 4.27 2.22 -23.41
CA ARG A 120 3.85 2.62 -24.76
C ARG A 120 4.92 3.44 -25.48
N ALA A 121 5.56 4.38 -24.78
CA ALA A 121 6.66 5.18 -25.34
C ALA A 121 7.85 4.29 -25.73
N MET A 122 8.20 3.31 -24.89
CA MET A 122 9.22 2.28 -25.21
C MET A 122 8.82 1.47 -26.44
N SER A 123 7.57 0.98 -26.50
CA SER A 123 7.05 0.25 -27.66
C SER A 123 7.22 1.08 -28.94
N VAL A 124 6.80 2.34 -28.94
CA VAL A 124 6.94 3.24 -30.10
C VAL A 124 8.41 3.44 -30.50
N LYS A 125 9.30 3.66 -29.52
CA LYS A 125 10.74 3.80 -29.77
C LYS A 125 11.31 2.55 -30.44
N TYR A 126 10.99 1.35 -29.94
CA TYR A 126 11.46 0.11 -30.55
C TYR A 126 10.87 -0.13 -31.93
N ILE A 127 9.58 0.15 -32.14
CA ILE A 127 8.93 0.06 -33.44
C ILE A 127 9.66 0.96 -34.46
N GLN A 128 10.02 2.19 -34.06
CA GLN A 128 10.79 3.10 -34.91
C GLN A 128 12.18 2.55 -35.21
N GLU A 129 12.87 2.02 -34.21
CA GLU A 129 14.21 1.45 -34.36
C GLU A 129 14.23 0.23 -35.28
N ILE A 130 13.28 -0.71 -35.08
CA ILE A 130 13.06 -1.87 -35.95
C ILE A 130 12.83 -1.42 -37.40
N LYS A 131 11.97 -0.42 -37.59
CA LYS A 131 11.63 0.09 -38.92
C LYS A 131 12.83 0.78 -39.60
N ASN A 132 13.67 1.46 -38.84
CA ASN A 132 14.80 2.21 -39.37
C ASN A 132 16.03 1.33 -39.65
N ASN A 133 16.32 0.36 -38.76
CA ASN A 133 17.57 -0.39 -38.75
C ASN A 133 17.42 -1.88 -39.07
N GLY A 134 16.18 -2.39 -39.18
CA GLY A 134 15.91 -3.82 -39.36
C GLY A 134 16.09 -4.63 -38.07
N ILE A 135 15.71 -5.91 -38.13
CA ILE A 135 15.64 -6.81 -36.96
C ILE A 135 17.04 -7.32 -36.55
N ASP A 136 17.95 -7.48 -37.52
CA ASP A 136 19.26 -8.13 -37.35
C ASP A 136 20.18 -7.48 -36.31
N HIS A 137 19.92 -6.23 -35.92
CA HIS A 137 20.73 -5.49 -34.95
C HIS A 137 20.13 -5.43 -33.54
N ILE A 138 18.92 -5.94 -33.32
CA ILE A 138 18.28 -5.85 -32.02
C ILE A 138 18.60 -7.10 -31.20
N TYR A 139 19.54 -6.96 -30.27
CA TYR A 139 19.74 -7.96 -29.22
C TYR A 139 18.49 -7.98 -28.34
N PHE A 140 17.57 -8.90 -28.63
CA PHE A 140 16.28 -8.97 -27.95
C PHE A 140 16.41 -9.07 -26.42
N ASN A 141 17.51 -9.62 -25.90
CA ASN A 141 17.83 -9.61 -24.48
C ASN A 141 18.03 -8.22 -23.89
N GLU A 142 18.65 -7.30 -24.63
CA GLU A 142 18.82 -5.90 -24.21
C GLU A 142 17.47 -5.19 -24.18
N VAL A 143 16.60 -5.50 -25.15
CA VAL A 143 15.22 -5.01 -25.17
C VAL A 143 14.42 -5.52 -23.96
N LEU A 144 14.49 -6.81 -23.69
CA LEU A 144 13.88 -7.39 -22.48
C LEU A 144 14.47 -6.77 -21.21
N ASP A 145 15.79 -6.52 -21.17
CA ASP A 145 16.45 -5.91 -20.03
C ASP A 145 15.96 -4.46 -19.81
N GLU A 146 15.85 -3.64 -20.86
CA GLU A 146 15.33 -2.27 -20.77
C GLU A 146 13.85 -2.26 -20.34
N ILE A 147 12.99 -3.08 -20.96
CA ILE A 147 11.56 -3.20 -20.61
C ILE A 147 11.35 -3.66 -19.17
N LEU A 148 12.12 -4.65 -18.71
CA LEU A 148 11.96 -5.27 -17.39
C LEU A 148 12.82 -4.61 -16.31
N SER A 149 13.74 -3.70 -16.66
CA SER A 149 14.59 -2.98 -15.71
C SER A 149 13.83 -2.30 -14.58
N PRO A 150 12.65 -1.67 -14.79
CA PRO A 150 11.90 -1.10 -13.67
C PRO A 150 11.51 -2.16 -12.64
N ILE A 151 11.17 -3.39 -13.08
CA ILE A 151 10.72 -4.47 -12.19
C ILE A 151 11.85 -4.94 -11.26
N TYR A 152 13.06 -5.12 -11.80
CA TYR A 152 14.15 -5.73 -11.03
C TYR A 152 15.14 -4.71 -10.44
N LEU A 153 15.26 -3.50 -10.98
CA LEU A 153 16.09 -2.42 -10.42
C LEU A 153 15.33 -1.56 -9.41
N GLN A 154 14.02 -1.36 -9.61
CA GLN A 154 13.15 -0.57 -8.72
C GLN A 154 12.09 -1.45 -8.03
N GLY A 155 12.35 -2.76 -7.96
CA GLY A 155 11.42 -3.71 -7.36
C GLY A 155 11.19 -3.50 -5.86
N ASP A 156 12.10 -2.79 -5.19
CA ASP A 156 11.92 -2.32 -3.81
C ASP A 156 10.83 -1.23 -3.71
N MET A 157 10.79 -0.29 -4.66
CA MET A 157 9.79 0.76 -4.72
C MET A 157 8.44 0.24 -5.25
N ILE A 158 8.47 -0.62 -6.27
CA ILE A 158 7.26 -1.12 -6.93
C ILE A 158 6.65 -2.25 -6.11
N PHE A 159 7.42 -3.31 -5.82
CA PHE A 159 6.90 -4.53 -5.18
C PHE A 159 7.27 -4.64 -3.70
N GLY A 160 8.06 -3.71 -3.15
CA GLY A 160 8.53 -3.80 -1.77
C GLY A 160 9.62 -4.86 -1.55
N PHE A 161 10.35 -5.26 -2.60
CA PHE A 161 11.46 -6.21 -2.47
C PHE A 161 12.53 -5.67 -1.52
N LYS A 162 13.03 -6.55 -0.64
CA LYS A 162 14.20 -6.29 0.20
C LYS A 162 15.43 -6.98 -0.38
N ILE A 163 16.61 -6.46 -0.05
CA ILE A 163 17.90 -7.02 -0.49
C ILE A 163 18.06 -8.49 -0.05
N SER A 164 17.49 -8.87 1.09
CA SER A 164 17.55 -10.25 1.61
C SER A 164 16.58 -11.22 0.94
N GLU A 165 15.58 -10.74 0.22
CA GLU A 165 14.52 -11.57 -0.35
C GLU A 165 15.01 -12.37 -1.56
N LYS A 166 14.43 -13.56 -1.73
CA LYS A 166 14.67 -14.44 -2.87
C LYS A 166 13.60 -14.13 -3.90
N TRP A 167 13.93 -13.27 -4.85
CA TRP A 167 13.04 -12.95 -5.96
C TRP A 167 13.68 -13.30 -7.30
N ASN A 168 12.85 -13.53 -8.32
CA ASN A 168 13.31 -13.52 -9.70
C ASN A 168 12.21 -13.04 -10.65
N VAL A 169 12.68 -12.50 -11.77
CA VAL A 169 11.90 -12.09 -12.95
C VAL A 169 12.42 -12.93 -14.12
N SER A 170 11.54 -13.64 -14.81
CA SER A 170 11.91 -14.53 -15.91
C SER A 170 10.94 -14.37 -17.07
N VAL A 171 11.44 -14.48 -18.29
CA VAL A 171 10.61 -14.55 -19.51
C VAL A 171 10.76 -15.94 -20.11
N TYR A 172 9.62 -16.56 -20.41
CA TYR A 172 9.52 -17.84 -21.09
C TYR A 172 8.88 -17.64 -22.44
N PHE A 173 9.43 -18.24 -23.49
CA PHE A 173 8.80 -18.27 -24.81
C PHE A 173 8.38 -19.68 -25.21
N HIS A 174 7.26 -19.76 -25.91
CA HIS A 174 6.71 -21.01 -26.39
C HIS A 174 7.40 -21.45 -27.68
N GLN A 175 8.16 -22.53 -27.59
CA GLN A 175 8.73 -23.20 -28.75
C GLN A 175 7.70 -24.19 -29.30
N LYS A 176 6.95 -23.77 -30.33
CA LYS A 176 5.82 -24.53 -30.89
C LYS A 176 6.18 -25.97 -31.29
N ASP A 177 7.35 -26.17 -31.90
CA ASP A 177 7.78 -27.49 -32.39
C ASP A 177 7.99 -28.50 -31.26
N ALA A 178 8.60 -28.06 -30.16
CA ALA A 178 8.89 -28.89 -29.00
C ALA A 178 7.75 -28.89 -27.97
N ARG A 179 6.75 -28.01 -28.12
CA ARG A 179 5.66 -27.77 -27.15
C ARG A 179 6.18 -27.54 -25.74
N ILE A 180 7.21 -26.71 -25.63
CA ILE A 180 7.82 -26.31 -24.35
C ILE A 180 7.89 -24.79 -24.24
N LEU A 181 7.76 -24.30 -23.01
CA LEU A 181 8.05 -22.95 -22.59
C LEU A 181 9.48 -22.93 -22.09
N LYS A 182 10.36 -22.28 -22.84
CA LYS A 182 11.80 -22.22 -22.54
C LYS A 182 12.15 -20.86 -21.97
N SER A 183 12.88 -20.84 -20.86
CA SER A 183 13.36 -19.59 -20.26
C SER A 183 14.39 -18.96 -21.19
N VAL A 184 14.12 -17.73 -21.66
CA VAL A 184 15.02 -17.00 -22.57
C VAL A 184 15.76 -15.87 -21.88
N TRP A 185 15.21 -15.36 -20.78
CA TRP A 185 15.76 -14.25 -20.04
C TRP A 185 15.42 -14.39 -18.56
N ARG A 186 16.34 -13.98 -17.69
CA ARG A 186 16.14 -14.01 -16.24
C ARG A 186 17.02 -13.00 -15.49
N ARG A 187 16.42 -12.37 -14.49
CA ARG A 187 17.09 -11.62 -13.41
C ARG A 187 16.61 -12.14 -12.07
N LYS A 188 17.47 -12.14 -11.06
CA LYS A 188 17.17 -12.67 -9.72
C LYS A 188 17.96 -11.92 -8.66
N SER A 189 17.50 -12.00 -7.42
CA SER A 189 18.29 -11.52 -6.29
C SER A 189 19.56 -12.35 -6.09
N SER A 190 20.57 -11.77 -5.46
CA SER A 190 21.82 -12.46 -5.12
C SER A 190 21.62 -13.61 -4.12
N SER A 191 20.56 -13.57 -3.31
CA SER A 191 20.21 -14.61 -2.34
C SER A 191 19.40 -15.77 -2.94
N HIS A 192 18.98 -15.67 -4.21
CA HIS A 192 18.15 -16.69 -4.84
C HIS A 192 18.95 -17.99 -5.12
N PRO A 193 18.48 -19.18 -4.68
CA PRO A 193 19.28 -20.41 -4.64
C PRO A 193 19.55 -21.05 -6.01
N SER A 194 18.63 -20.91 -6.97
CA SER A 194 18.82 -21.49 -8.31
C SER A 194 19.92 -20.78 -9.09
N LEU A 195 20.68 -21.49 -9.93
CA LEU A 195 21.64 -20.92 -10.88
C LEU A 195 21.06 -20.81 -12.31
N GLY A 196 21.68 -19.98 -13.15
CA GLY A 196 21.32 -19.85 -14.57
C GLY A 196 19.88 -19.36 -14.86
N LEU A 197 19.40 -19.74 -16.05
CA LEU A 197 18.04 -19.49 -16.52
C LEU A 197 16.99 -20.32 -15.74
N GLY A 198 15.71 -20.10 -16.04
CA GLY A 198 14.61 -20.89 -15.48
C GLY A 198 14.52 -22.31 -16.06
N ARG A 199 13.75 -23.17 -15.38
CA ARG A 199 13.41 -24.54 -15.85
C ARG A 199 12.49 -24.48 -17.07
N ASP A 200 12.54 -25.47 -17.94
CA ASP A 200 11.57 -25.59 -19.03
C ASP A 200 10.23 -26.14 -18.54
N TRP A 201 9.13 -25.62 -19.08
CA TRP A 201 7.77 -26.00 -18.69
C TRP A 201 6.98 -26.54 -19.89
N VAL A 202 6.20 -27.59 -19.68
CA VAL A 202 5.20 -27.98 -20.67
C VAL A 202 3.97 -27.07 -20.50
N PRO A 203 3.28 -26.66 -21.57
CA PRO A 203 1.97 -26.01 -21.45
C PRO A 203 1.04 -26.79 -20.49
N GLY A 204 0.42 -26.07 -19.56
CA GLY A 204 -0.42 -26.62 -18.48
C GLY A 204 0.33 -27.10 -17.23
N GLU A 205 1.66 -27.16 -17.24
CA GLU A 205 2.47 -27.61 -16.11
C GLU A 205 2.98 -26.44 -15.25
N GLY A 206 2.75 -26.53 -13.94
CA GLY A 206 3.12 -25.49 -13.00
C GLY A 206 2.42 -24.15 -13.29
N HIS A 207 2.74 -23.12 -12.52
CA HIS A 207 2.12 -21.81 -12.71
C HIS A 207 2.45 -21.18 -14.08
N VAL A 208 3.65 -21.45 -14.62
CA VAL A 208 4.08 -20.94 -15.92
C VAL A 208 3.27 -21.57 -17.06
N GLY A 209 3.22 -22.90 -17.13
CA GLY A 209 2.44 -23.60 -18.14
C GLY A 209 0.94 -23.39 -17.98
N LYS A 210 0.46 -23.27 -16.74
CA LYS A 210 -0.96 -23.03 -16.47
C LYS A 210 -1.41 -21.65 -16.93
N ALA A 211 -0.63 -20.60 -16.66
CA ALA A 211 -0.92 -19.25 -17.16
C ALA A 211 -0.95 -19.23 -18.69
N PHE A 212 -0.01 -19.93 -19.32
CA PHE A 212 0.03 -20.06 -20.78
C PHE A 212 -1.24 -20.68 -21.37
N ILE A 213 -1.66 -21.85 -20.87
CA ILE A 213 -2.84 -22.56 -21.39
C ILE A 213 -4.15 -21.84 -21.07
N ASP A 214 -4.26 -21.30 -19.85
CA ASP A 214 -5.47 -20.59 -19.45
C ASP A 214 -5.60 -19.20 -20.10
N ARG A 215 -4.54 -18.73 -20.79
CA ARG A 215 -4.44 -17.40 -21.43
C ARG A 215 -4.79 -16.24 -20.51
N ARG A 216 -4.63 -16.44 -19.21
CA ARG A 216 -4.93 -15.45 -18.18
C ARG A 216 -3.78 -15.33 -17.20
N PRO A 217 -3.57 -14.13 -16.64
CA PRO A 217 -2.64 -13.95 -15.55
C PRO A 217 -3.02 -14.84 -14.35
N ILE A 218 -2.01 -15.41 -13.69
CA ILE A 218 -2.15 -16.13 -12.43
C ILE A 218 -1.31 -15.41 -11.38
N PHE A 219 -1.97 -14.96 -10.32
CA PHE A 219 -1.36 -14.35 -9.16
C PHE A 219 -1.64 -15.22 -7.95
N THR A 220 -0.63 -15.46 -7.12
CA THR A 220 -0.82 -16.16 -5.85
C THR A 220 -0.16 -15.41 -4.71
N GLY A 221 -0.88 -15.34 -3.59
CA GLY A 221 -0.36 -14.85 -2.31
C GLY A 221 0.54 -15.87 -1.63
N ASP A 222 0.14 -17.14 -1.63
CA ASP A 222 0.93 -18.24 -1.11
C ASP A 222 0.77 -19.50 -1.97
N ALA A 223 1.87 -19.97 -2.55
CA ALA A 223 1.98 -21.20 -3.32
C ALA A 223 2.13 -22.44 -2.44
N ASN A 224 2.27 -22.25 -1.13
CA ASN A 224 2.30 -23.30 -0.13
C ASN A 224 0.93 -23.73 0.37
N ASP A 225 -0.11 -22.93 0.14
CA ASP A 225 -1.50 -23.35 0.30
C ASP A 225 -1.78 -24.63 -0.51
N ASP A 226 -2.35 -25.65 0.13
CA ASP A 226 -2.62 -26.96 -0.47
C ASP A 226 -3.47 -26.86 -1.76
N SER A 227 -4.43 -25.93 -1.80
CA SER A 227 -5.30 -25.74 -2.96
C SER A 227 -4.54 -25.17 -4.17
N VAL A 228 -3.63 -24.23 -3.93
CA VAL A 228 -2.77 -23.63 -4.97
C VAL A 228 -1.67 -24.60 -5.37
N ALA A 229 -1.06 -25.26 -4.39
CA ALA A 229 0.03 -26.20 -4.55
C ALA A 229 -0.33 -27.33 -5.52
N GLN A 230 -1.56 -27.85 -5.42
CA GLN A 230 -2.06 -28.89 -6.31
C GLN A 230 -2.15 -28.41 -7.76
N LEU A 231 -2.45 -27.14 -8.01
CA LEU A 231 -2.67 -26.62 -9.36
C LEU A 231 -1.40 -26.08 -10.02
N CYS A 232 -0.52 -25.46 -9.24
CA CYS A 232 0.48 -24.53 -9.76
C CYS A 232 1.93 -24.90 -9.43
N ARG A 233 2.21 -25.89 -8.57
CA ARG A 233 3.60 -26.27 -8.26
C ARG A 233 4.23 -27.16 -9.32
N ALA A 234 5.56 -27.10 -9.38
CA ALA A 234 6.36 -28.11 -10.05
C ALA A 234 6.08 -29.51 -9.48
N ARG A 235 6.15 -30.54 -10.32
CA ARG A 235 5.93 -31.94 -9.92
C ARG A 235 7.09 -32.83 -10.36
N GLY A 236 7.23 -33.97 -9.69
CA GLY A 236 8.19 -35.01 -10.06
C GLY A 236 9.64 -34.50 -10.04
N SER A 237 10.40 -34.80 -11.09
CA SER A 237 11.81 -34.41 -11.21
C SER A 237 12.03 -32.90 -11.33
N LYS A 238 10.98 -32.11 -11.60
CA LYS A 238 11.09 -30.65 -11.66
C LYS A 238 10.97 -30.00 -10.29
N GLN A 239 10.41 -30.67 -9.29
CA GLN A 239 10.29 -30.11 -7.94
C GLN A 239 11.65 -30.12 -7.24
N LEU A 240 12.13 -28.94 -6.84
CA LEU A 240 13.41 -28.79 -6.16
C LEU A 240 13.19 -28.50 -4.67
N HIS A 241 14.18 -28.87 -3.85
CA HIS A 241 14.04 -28.78 -2.39
C HIS A 241 13.81 -27.36 -1.88
N TYR A 242 14.31 -26.35 -2.59
CA TYR A 242 14.14 -24.95 -2.22
C TYR A 242 12.83 -24.32 -2.71
N ASP A 243 12.01 -25.04 -3.50
CA ASP A 243 10.88 -24.43 -4.21
C ASP A 243 9.86 -23.80 -3.25
N ASN A 244 9.56 -24.49 -2.15
CA ASN A 244 8.62 -24.04 -1.11
C ASN A 244 9.12 -22.82 -0.30
N ILE A 245 10.42 -22.53 -0.38
CA ILE A 245 11.05 -21.42 0.35
C ILE A 245 11.33 -20.24 -0.60
N ALA A 246 11.63 -20.49 -1.87
CA ALA A 246 12.01 -19.43 -2.82
C ALA A 246 10.85 -18.94 -3.70
N TYR A 247 9.80 -19.75 -3.87
CA TYR A 247 8.66 -19.46 -4.74
C TYR A 247 7.36 -19.47 -3.94
N VAL A 248 7.31 -18.65 -2.88
CA VAL A 248 6.16 -18.55 -1.98
C VAL A 248 5.03 -17.77 -2.66
N SER A 249 5.31 -16.62 -3.25
CA SER A 249 4.33 -15.90 -4.06
C SER A 249 4.82 -15.77 -5.50
N PHE A 250 3.89 -15.67 -6.44
CA PHE A 250 4.21 -15.48 -7.84
C PHE A 250 3.13 -14.72 -8.62
N ALA A 251 3.57 -14.11 -9.70
CA ALA A 251 2.77 -13.55 -10.78
C ALA A 251 3.24 -14.16 -12.09
N SER A 252 2.32 -14.76 -12.85
CA SER A 252 2.59 -15.33 -14.18
C SER A 252 1.62 -14.75 -15.19
N VAL A 253 2.15 -13.95 -16.09
CA VAL A 253 1.37 -13.12 -17.01
C VAL A 253 1.66 -13.58 -18.44
N PRO A 254 0.65 -14.07 -19.18
CA PRO A 254 0.81 -14.42 -20.59
C PRO A 254 1.27 -13.22 -21.41
N ILE A 255 2.15 -13.47 -22.38
CA ILE A 255 2.63 -12.47 -23.34
C ILE A 255 1.79 -12.63 -24.60
N SER A 256 0.80 -11.77 -24.78
CA SER A 256 -0.13 -11.77 -25.93
C SER A 256 -0.50 -10.34 -26.33
N ILE A 257 -0.89 -10.14 -27.59
CA ILE A 257 -1.43 -8.87 -28.11
C ILE A 257 -2.95 -8.88 -28.16
N SER A 258 -3.54 -10.07 -28.36
CA SER A 258 -4.99 -10.22 -28.41
C SER A 258 -5.49 -10.94 -27.16
N GLU A 259 -6.69 -10.53 -26.74
CA GLU A 259 -7.54 -11.29 -25.82
C GLU A 259 -8.29 -12.41 -26.56
N ASP A 260 -8.12 -12.54 -27.89
CA ASP A 260 -8.73 -13.61 -28.67
C ASP A 260 -8.24 -14.99 -28.20
N ASP A 261 -9.19 -15.82 -27.81
CA ASP A 261 -8.98 -17.20 -27.37
C ASP A 261 -8.47 -18.14 -28.49
N ASP A 262 -8.33 -17.67 -29.72
CA ASP A 262 -7.87 -18.48 -30.86
C ASP A 262 -6.34 -18.44 -31.04
N CYS A 263 -5.65 -17.50 -30.39
CA CYS A 263 -4.20 -17.35 -30.49
C CYS A 263 -3.51 -17.81 -29.21
N ASP A 264 -2.55 -18.72 -29.35
CA ASP A 264 -1.67 -19.05 -28.23
C ASP A 264 -0.77 -17.85 -27.89
N PRO A 265 -0.54 -17.55 -26.61
CA PRO A 265 0.43 -16.54 -26.21
C PRO A 265 1.81 -16.82 -26.81
N TYR A 266 2.64 -15.78 -26.99
CA TYR A 266 4.04 -15.96 -27.38
C TYR A 266 4.85 -16.61 -26.25
N GLY A 267 4.41 -16.44 -25.01
CA GLY A 267 5.15 -16.83 -23.81
C GLY A 267 4.49 -16.40 -22.51
N VAL A 268 5.28 -16.39 -21.44
CA VAL A 268 4.85 -15.99 -20.09
C VAL A 268 5.94 -15.17 -19.41
N LEU A 269 5.59 -13.99 -18.90
CA LEU A 269 6.38 -13.21 -17.96
C LEU A 269 6.10 -13.71 -16.54
N VAL A 270 7.15 -14.00 -15.79
CA VAL A 270 7.06 -14.58 -14.45
C VAL A 270 7.82 -13.71 -13.47
N VAL A 271 7.17 -13.37 -12.35
CA VAL A 271 7.82 -12.78 -11.18
C VAL A 271 7.51 -13.63 -9.96
N THR A 272 8.50 -13.90 -9.12
CA THR A 272 8.34 -14.72 -7.91
C THR A 272 9.05 -14.10 -6.71
N SER A 273 8.61 -14.42 -5.50
CA SER A 273 9.20 -13.97 -4.24
C SER A 273 9.07 -15.05 -3.17
N ASP A 274 9.96 -15.03 -2.18
CA ASP A 274 9.85 -15.83 -0.94
C ASP A 274 8.93 -15.23 0.13
N ILE A 275 8.30 -14.10 -0.16
CA ILE A 275 7.38 -13.42 0.77
C ILE A 275 5.94 -13.61 0.30
N GLU A 276 5.06 -13.97 1.24
CA GLU A 276 3.61 -14.12 1.02
C GLU A 276 2.98 -12.79 0.57
N ASP A 277 1.89 -12.88 -0.20
CA ASP A 277 1.05 -11.76 -0.66
C ASP A 277 1.77 -10.66 -1.44
N ARG A 278 3.01 -10.91 -1.88
CA ARG A 278 3.84 -9.93 -2.62
C ARG A 278 3.14 -9.33 -3.84
N PHE A 279 2.33 -10.14 -4.51
CA PHE A 279 1.62 -9.77 -5.74
C PHE A 279 0.10 -9.75 -5.54
N ALA A 280 -0.38 -9.61 -4.30
CA ALA A 280 -1.81 -9.57 -4.00
C ALA A 280 -2.46 -8.24 -4.39
N GLU A 281 -1.69 -7.15 -4.48
CA GLU A 281 -2.22 -5.84 -4.84
C GLU A 281 -2.47 -5.74 -6.36
N ALA A 282 -3.72 -5.44 -6.74
CA ALA A 282 -4.13 -5.37 -8.14
C ALA A 282 -3.31 -4.35 -8.96
N SER A 283 -2.91 -3.22 -8.36
CA SER A 283 -2.10 -2.19 -9.02
C SER A 283 -0.74 -2.74 -9.50
N LEU A 284 -0.12 -3.62 -8.71
CA LEU A 284 1.15 -4.27 -9.03
C LEU A 284 0.99 -5.28 -10.17
N THR A 285 -0.15 -5.97 -10.20
CA THR A 285 -0.45 -6.94 -11.25
C THR A 285 -0.64 -6.28 -12.62
N GLU A 286 -1.28 -5.12 -12.68
CA GLU A 286 -1.45 -4.35 -13.92
C GLU A 286 -0.12 -3.87 -14.51
N PHE A 287 0.85 -3.52 -13.65
CA PHE A 287 2.20 -3.16 -14.09
C PHE A 287 2.86 -4.29 -14.89
N LEU A 288 2.73 -5.53 -14.39
CA LEU A 288 3.26 -6.72 -15.06
C LEU A 288 2.52 -7.02 -16.37
N MET A 289 1.21 -6.75 -16.42
CA MET A 289 0.42 -6.87 -17.65
C MET A 289 0.90 -5.90 -18.73
N HIS A 290 1.16 -4.63 -18.40
CA HIS A 290 1.70 -3.67 -19.37
C HIS A 290 3.11 -4.04 -19.85
N ALA A 291 3.96 -4.59 -18.97
CA ALA A 291 5.26 -5.10 -19.38
C ALA A 291 5.12 -6.29 -20.36
N ALA A 292 4.23 -7.24 -20.07
CA ALA A 292 3.97 -8.39 -20.94
C ALA A 292 3.38 -7.97 -22.31
N GLU A 293 2.42 -7.04 -22.32
CA GLU A 293 1.83 -6.46 -23.53
C GLU A 293 2.90 -5.75 -24.38
N THR A 294 3.78 -4.98 -23.74
CA THR A 294 4.91 -4.31 -24.43
C THR A 294 5.84 -5.30 -25.11
N ILE A 295 6.20 -6.39 -24.41
CA ILE A 295 7.01 -7.45 -25.00
C ILE A 295 6.29 -8.06 -26.21
N ALA A 296 4.99 -8.31 -26.09
CA ALA A 296 4.19 -8.89 -27.17
C ALA A 296 4.13 -7.98 -28.40
N VAL A 297 3.90 -6.68 -28.21
CA VAL A 297 3.92 -5.68 -29.30
C VAL A 297 5.29 -5.62 -29.98
N VAL A 298 6.37 -5.63 -29.21
CA VAL A 298 7.73 -5.62 -29.78
C VAL A 298 7.99 -6.90 -30.58
N LEU A 299 7.58 -8.08 -30.09
CA LEU A 299 7.73 -9.35 -30.81
C LEU A 299 6.98 -9.33 -32.15
N GLU A 300 5.74 -8.87 -32.16
CA GLU A 300 4.92 -8.85 -33.37
C GLU A 300 5.44 -7.86 -34.40
N VAL A 301 5.77 -6.64 -33.98
CA VAL A 301 6.25 -5.61 -34.92
C VAL A 301 7.65 -5.93 -35.41
N SER A 302 8.49 -6.56 -34.58
CA SER A 302 9.78 -7.06 -35.04
C SER A 302 9.65 -8.28 -35.95
N GLY A 303 8.51 -8.97 -36.00
CA GLY A 303 8.41 -10.23 -36.74
C GLY A 303 9.47 -11.25 -36.30
N ALA A 304 9.94 -11.16 -35.05
CA ALA A 304 11.06 -11.95 -34.58
C ALA A 304 10.67 -13.43 -34.54
N ASP A 305 11.52 -14.29 -35.10
CA ASP A 305 11.34 -15.73 -35.00
C ASP A 305 11.70 -16.18 -33.57
N ILE A 306 10.66 -16.52 -32.79
CA ILE A 306 10.79 -17.03 -31.43
C ILE A 306 11.69 -18.27 -31.36
N GLY A 307 11.66 -19.14 -32.37
CA GLY A 307 12.54 -20.31 -32.43
C GLY A 307 14.01 -19.89 -32.49
N CYS A 308 14.34 -18.89 -33.32
CA CYS A 308 15.68 -18.31 -33.38
C CYS A 308 16.08 -17.65 -32.06
N LEU A 309 15.19 -16.87 -31.43
CA LEU A 309 15.46 -16.23 -30.14
C LEU A 309 15.75 -17.23 -29.02
N VAL A 310 14.98 -18.31 -28.95
CA VAL A 310 15.15 -19.39 -27.97
C VAL A 310 16.49 -20.10 -28.17
N ASN A 311 16.89 -20.35 -29.41
CA ASN A 311 18.15 -21.03 -29.73
C ASN A 311 19.37 -20.15 -29.46
N ALA A 312 19.35 -18.89 -29.89
CA ALA A 312 20.46 -17.95 -29.66
C ALA A 312 20.79 -17.78 -28.17
N ASN A 313 19.76 -17.77 -27.32
CA ASN A 313 19.94 -17.68 -25.87
C ASN A 313 20.49 -18.94 -25.23
N HIS A 314 20.15 -20.11 -25.76
CA HIS A 314 20.71 -21.36 -25.28
C HIS A 314 22.24 -21.38 -25.43
N ASP A 315 22.77 -20.83 -26.52
CA ASP A 315 24.21 -20.78 -26.77
C ASP A 315 24.96 -19.83 -25.83
N ILE A 316 24.35 -18.71 -25.46
CA ILE A 316 24.95 -17.71 -24.54
C ILE A 316 25.03 -18.28 -23.12
N TYR A 317 23.92 -18.83 -22.61
CA TYR A 317 23.85 -19.30 -21.23
C TYR A 317 24.36 -20.73 -21.04
N GLY A 318 24.33 -21.57 -22.08
CA GLY A 318 24.93 -22.89 -22.06
C GLY A 318 26.44 -22.85 -21.89
N LYS A 319 27.10 -21.83 -22.46
CA LYS A 319 28.55 -21.61 -22.30
C LYS A 319 28.93 -21.12 -20.90
N THR A 320 28.15 -20.22 -20.31
CA THR A 320 28.48 -19.61 -19.00
C THR A 320 28.26 -20.55 -17.81
N ASN A 321 27.29 -21.47 -17.88
CA ASN A 321 27.09 -22.47 -16.84
C ASN A 321 28.14 -23.59 -16.87
N GLY A 322 28.78 -23.85 -18.02
CA GLY A 322 29.83 -24.86 -18.17
C GLY A 322 31.17 -24.49 -17.51
N GLU A 323 31.45 -23.21 -17.26
CA GLU A 323 32.71 -22.74 -16.67
C GLU A 323 32.69 -22.67 -15.13
N HIS A 324 31.52 -22.67 -14.49
CA HIS A 324 31.42 -22.55 -13.03
C HIS A 324 31.12 -23.86 -12.29
N ASP A 325 30.83 -24.96 -12.99
CA ASP A 325 30.55 -26.27 -12.37
C ASP A 325 31.81 -27.13 -12.11
N VAL A 326 33.01 -26.58 -12.34
CA VAL A 326 34.29 -27.24 -12.01
C VAL A 326 34.91 -26.62 -10.76
N GLY A 327 34.34 -26.90 -9.59
CA GLY A 327 35.08 -26.72 -8.34
C GLY A 327 34.31 -26.12 -7.16
N SER A 328 33.29 -26.82 -6.67
CA SER A 328 32.97 -26.73 -5.23
C SER A 328 32.34 -28.02 -4.75
N ASN A 329 33.20 -29.04 -4.60
CA ASN A 329 32.90 -30.15 -3.72
C ASN A 329 33.53 -29.80 -2.36
N PRO A 330 32.79 -29.29 -1.37
CA PRO A 330 33.34 -29.12 -0.04
C PRO A 330 33.46 -30.51 0.59
N LYS A 331 34.66 -31.09 0.51
CA LYS A 331 35.07 -32.08 1.51
C LYS A 331 35.30 -31.31 2.81
N ILE A 332 34.42 -31.58 3.78
CA ILE A 332 34.55 -31.43 5.25
C ILE A 332 35.35 -30.21 5.75
#